data_AF-A0AAU5K4C5-F1
#
_entry.id   AF-A0AAU5K4C5-F1
#
_cell.length_a   1.000
_cell.length_b   1.000
_cell.length_c   1.000
_cell.angle_alpha   90.00
_cell.angle_beta   90.00
_cell.angle_gamma   90.00
#
_symmetry.space_group_name_H-M   'P 1'
#
loop_
_entity.id
_entity.type
_entity.pdbx_description
1 polymer ?
#
loop_
_entity_poly.entity_id
_entity_poly.type
_entity_poly.pdbx_seq_one_letter_code
_entity_poly.pdbx_strand_id
1 'polypeptide(L)'
;MARTPRPRPADQAQVRLTPQDLEKLKAVVLDANAYGHARPDLDQLGRWARRLAGMGVETWVPEPVAWEWAEHLASDWQVLKGAARSERKRLQSAGLDVPAPTGYATRDDVITAVLENLAKVPNVKIIKLTGRSAIEGLKDQVLLRPPAKRKGAADPAEAIKTGASDSAWLRDVLELADPDEVLIVTSDGDVPAAFEAWKKPVPNLRTLAQLRPTLFDLSVDDGHARSAIIRYLTALLPADQQDEDALDIGRIVGLEAAFTRKLDEEDTGLSPSSYGASVTGLVALAGIGVVRVEAGESAEQTPADRRREPTDPGTANRETADAMVFFLATGEATIQRLLHGGDPEVAVVPISNVLVRANLTFQFADGVITSMSADTDATAILLERAFDESDEAETDLIEALNTVPGIAVKDGVLEDRQQFDIPGTGAHVVIDVTRDGENWTAEIDLRLGNDDEGTLVGTIGVECEYDADTWWGGSRDGFQRPDAYPVAVYGDELHERHGIWSLPAWLLEHIAWPRFPVLAAETQPATTDDEPADT
;
A
#
# COMPACT_ATOMS: atom_id res chain seq x y z
N MET A 1 -36.68 -10.21 8.54
CA MET A 1 -35.96 -11.45 8.91
C MET A 1 -34.49 -11.20 8.69
N ALA A 2 -33.76 -10.85 9.76
CA ALA A 2 -32.32 -10.64 9.70
C ALA A 2 -31.63 -11.97 9.40
N ARG A 3 -30.86 -12.04 8.32
CA ARG A 3 -30.02 -13.20 8.00
C ARG A 3 -28.84 -13.18 8.95
N THR A 4 -28.81 -14.13 9.87
CA THR A 4 -27.64 -14.42 10.70
C THR A 4 -26.46 -14.77 9.79
N PRO A 5 -25.28 -14.15 9.97
CA PRO A 5 -24.09 -14.53 9.22
C PRO A 5 -23.75 -16.00 9.52
N ARG A 6 -23.49 -16.78 8.46
CA ARG A 6 -23.03 -18.16 8.60
C ARG A 6 -21.65 -18.15 9.29
N PRO A 7 -21.40 -19.03 10.27
CA PRO A 7 -20.07 -19.17 10.86
C PRO A 7 -19.07 -19.56 9.75
N ARG A 8 -17.95 -18.83 9.67
CA ARG A 8 -16.81 -19.21 8.81
C ARG A 8 -16.28 -20.57 9.28
N PRO A 9 -16.00 -21.53 8.38
CA PRO A 9 -15.42 -22.80 8.77
C PRO A 9 -14.02 -22.58 9.36
N ALA A 10 -13.74 -23.19 10.51
CA ALA A 10 -12.49 -23.07 11.28
C ALA A 10 -11.20 -23.37 10.48
N ASP A 11 -11.32 -24.00 9.31
CA ASP A 11 -10.21 -24.30 8.38
C ASP A 11 -9.65 -23.06 7.67
N GLN A 12 -10.44 -22.00 7.46
CA GLN A 12 -9.98 -20.80 6.73
C GLN A 12 -9.07 -19.90 7.58
N ALA A 13 -9.24 -19.90 8.90
CA ALA A 13 -8.43 -19.09 9.81
C ALA A 13 -6.97 -19.59 9.89
N GLN A 14 -6.75 -20.90 9.73
CA GLN A 14 -5.40 -21.50 9.74
C GLN A 14 -4.63 -21.27 8.43
N VAL A 15 -5.33 -20.92 7.34
CA VAL A 15 -4.72 -20.72 6.02
C VAL A 15 -4.18 -19.30 5.86
N ARG A 16 -4.83 -18.29 6.46
CA ARG A 16 -4.42 -16.89 6.40
C ARG A 16 -3.11 -16.64 7.17
N LEU A 17 -2.26 -15.79 6.60
CA LEU A 17 -1.13 -15.23 7.33
C LEU A 17 -1.62 -14.16 8.29
N THR A 18 -0.92 -13.99 9.42
CA THR A 18 -1.16 -12.83 10.28
C THR A 18 -0.69 -11.56 9.56
N PRO A 19 -1.22 -10.37 9.91
CA PRO A 19 -0.73 -9.11 9.34
C PRO A 19 0.77 -8.93 9.55
N GLN A 20 1.29 -9.32 10.71
CA GLN A 20 2.72 -9.26 11.02
C GLN A 20 3.55 -10.17 10.11
N ASP A 21 3.06 -11.37 9.78
CA ASP A 21 3.74 -12.28 8.84
C ASP A 21 3.69 -11.74 7.41
N LEU A 22 2.61 -11.08 7.01
CA LEU A 22 2.48 -10.44 5.70
C LEU A 22 3.46 -9.28 5.53
N GLU A 23 3.62 -8.42 6.55
CA GLU A 23 4.58 -7.30 6.51
C GLU A 23 6.03 -7.77 6.35
N LYS A 24 6.38 -8.91 6.94
CA LYS A 24 7.71 -9.52 6.81
C LYS A 24 7.92 -10.24 5.47
N LEU A 25 6.83 -10.57 4.77
CA LEU A 25 6.89 -11.41 3.58
C LEU A 25 7.61 -10.66 2.45
N LYS A 26 8.79 -11.14 2.10
CA LYS A 26 9.62 -10.61 1.00
C LYS A 26 9.29 -11.27 -0.33
N ALA A 27 9.04 -12.58 -0.32
CA ALA A 27 8.83 -13.32 -1.55
C ALA A 27 7.91 -14.55 -1.42
N VAL A 28 7.24 -14.87 -2.52
CA VAL A 28 6.58 -16.16 -2.76
C VAL A 28 7.46 -17.00 -3.68
N VAL A 29 7.90 -18.16 -3.21
CA VAL A 29 8.78 -19.08 -3.93
C VAL A 29 7.98 -20.24 -4.51
N LEU A 30 8.12 -20.51 -5.81
CA LEU A 30 7.43 -21.61 -6.46
C LEU A 30 8.33 -22.84 -6.57
N ASP A 31 7.82 -23.97 -6.07
CA ASP A 31 8.38 -25.29 -6.27
C ASP A 31 7.96 -25.88 -7.63
N ALA A 32 8.71 -26.84 -8.15
CA ALA A 32 8.42 -27.51 -9.42
C ALA A 32 7.03 -28.17 -9.39
N ASN A 33 6.63 -28.72 -8.24
CA ASN A 33 5.35 -29.38 -8.07
C ASN A 33 4.19 -28.43 -7.72
N ALA A 34 4.40 -27.11 -7.68
CA ALA A 34 3.36 -26.15 -7.32
C ALA A 34 2.07 -26.33 -8.16
N TYR A 35 2.23 -26.70 -9.44
CA TYR A 35 1.14 -26.97 -10.38
C TYR A 35 0.75 -28.47 -10.47
N GLY A 36 1.15 -29.29 -9.50
CA GLY A 36 0.84 -30.73 -9.39
C GLY A 36 1.61 -31.66 -10.34
N HIS A 37 1.94 -31.22 -11.56
CA HIS A 37 2.62 -32.03 -12.58
C HIS A 37 3.78 -31.31 -13.28
N ALA A 38 4.42 -30.33 -12.63
CA ALA A 38 5.52 -29.54 -13.20
C ALA A 38 5.20 -28.91 -14.57
N ARG A 39 3.92 -28.57 -14.77
CA ARG A 39 3.39 -27.88 -15.95
C ARG A 39 2.91 -26.50 -15.52
N PRO A 40 3.76 -25.46 -15.60
CA PRO A 40 3.36 -24.14 -15.16
C PRO A 40 2.32 -23.56 -16.13
N ASP A 41 1.32 -22.88 -15.56
CA ASP A 41 0.48 -21.94 -16.29
C ASP A 41 1.14 -20.54 -16.18
N LEU A 42 1.86 -20.14 -17.23
CA LEU A 42 2.58 -18.85 -17.24
C LEU A 42 1.64 -17.64 -17.22
N ASP A 43 0.43 -17.77 -17.77
CA ASP A 43 -0.56 -16.70 -17.71
C ASP A 43 -1.09 -16.54 -16.29
N GLN A 44 -1.36 -17.65 -15.60
CA GLN A 44 -1.74 -17.63 -14.19
C GLN A 44 -0.59 -17.09 -13.32
N LEU A 45 0.64 -17.53 -13.56
CA LEU A 45 1.83 -17.01 -12.89
C LEU A 45 1.95 -15.49 -13.09
N GLY A 46 1.79 -14.99 -14.31
CA GLY A 46 1.86 -13.56 -14.59
C GLY A 46 0.72 -12.75 -13.99
N ARG A 47 -0.46 -13.35 -13.75
CA ARG A 47 -1.52 -12.71 -12.96
C ARG A 47 -1.14 -12.61 -11.50
N TRP A 48 -0.58 -13.65 -10.89
CA TRP A 48 -0.14 -13.58 -9.49
C TRP A 48 1.06 -12.69 -9.28
N ALA A 49 2.05 -12.76 -10.15
CA ALA A 49 3.26 -11.97 -10.01
C ALA A 49 2.94 -10.48 -10.03
N ARG A 50 2.02 -10.03 -10.89
CA ARG A 50 1.53 -8.64 -10.87
C ARG A 50 0.81 -8.27 -9.56
N ARG A 51 0.03 -9.18 -8.99
CA ARG A 51 -0.69 -8.94 -7.73
C ARG A 51 0.25 -8.89 -6.54
N LEU A 52 1.20 -9.82 -6.47
CA LEU A 52 2.28 -9.80 -5.48
C LEU A 52 3.12 -8.52 -5.60
N ALA A 53 3.37 -8.03 -6.82
CA ALA A 53 4.08 -6.77 -7.04
C ALA A 53 3.34 -5.58 -6.41
N GLY A 54 2.01 -5.53 -6.55
CA GLY A 54 1.18 -4.50 -5.92
C GLY A 54 1.26 -4.50 -4.39
N MET A 55 1.57 -5.66 -3.79
CA MET A 55 1.79 -5.81 -2.35
C MET A 55 3.27 -5.64 -1.95
N GLY A 56 4.16 -5.35 -2.91
CA GLY A 56 5.60 -5.25 -2.67
C GLY A 56 6.29 -6.59 -2.40
N VAL A 57 5.68 -7.71 -2.81
CA VAL A 57 6.21 -9.08 -2.63
C VAL A 57 6.76 -9.60 -3.96
N GLU A 58 8.00 -10.11 -3.96
CA GLU A 58 8.62 -10.69 -5.16
C GLU A 58 8.06 -12.09 -5.45
N THR A 59 8.03 -12.50 -6.73
CA THR A 59 7.73 -13.89 -7.11
C THR A 59 9.02 -14.59 -7.53
N TRP A 60 9.43 -15.62 -6.81
CA TRP A 60 10.70 -16.32 -7.02
C TRP A 60 10.47 -17.68 -7.67
N VAL A 61 11.20 -17.93 -8.75
CA VAL A 61 11.28 -19.26 -9.37
C VAL A 61 12.74 -19.68 -9.37
N PRO A 62 13.13 -20.67 -8.55
CA PRO A 62 14.51 -21.12 -8.57
C PRO A 62 14.91 -21.69 -9.94
N GLU A 63 16.15 -21.46 -10.35
CA GLU A 63 16.65 -21.89 -11.66
C GLU A 63 16.49 -23.41 -11.90
N PRO A 64 16.76 -24.31 -10.93
CA PRO A 64 16.48 -25.74 -11.11
C PRO A 64 14.99 -26.04 -11.36
N VAL A 65 14.08 -25.32 -10.70
CA VAL A 65 12.63 -25.43 -10.91
C VAL A 65 12.24 -24.97 -12.31
N ALA A 66 12.81 -23.83 -12.77
CA ALA A 66 12.58 -23.33 -14.12
C ALA A 66 13.05 -24.33 -15.19
N TRP A 67 14.21 -24.97 -14.99
CA TRP A 67 14.69 -26.03 -15.87
C TRP A 67 13.80 -27.26 -15.87
N GLU A 68 13.29 -27.68 -14.71
CA GLU A 68 12.36 -28.81 -14.61
C GLU A 68 11.05 -28.53 -15.35
N TRP A 69 10.45 -27.35 -15.18
CA TRP A 69 9.29 -26.94 -15.96
C TRP A 69 9.55 -26.93 -17.46
N ALA A 70 10.71 -26.39 -17.89
CA ALA A 70 11.09 -26.35 -19.29
C ALA A 70 11.31 -27.76 -19.88
N GLU A 71 11.89 -28.68 -19.11
CA GLU A 71 12.07 -30.10 -19.45
C GLU A 71 10.72 -30.76 -19.73
N HIS A 72 9.79 -30.63 -18.78
CA HIS A 72 8.47 -31.27 -18.87
C HIS A 72 7.68 -30.76 -20.08
N LEU A 73 7.67 -29.44 -20.31
CA LEU A 73 7.01 -28.85 -21.47
C LEU A 73 7.66 -29.28 -22.79
N ALA A 74 9.00 -29.40 -22.83
CA ALA A 74 9.70 -29.89 -24.01
C ALA A 74 9.42 -31.37 -24.28
N SER A 75 9.27 -32.19 -23.23
CA SER A 75 8.84 -33.59 -23.33
C SER A 75 7.42 -33.72 -23.87
N ASP A 76 6.47 -32.94 -23.35
CA ASP A 76 5.09 -32.89 -23.85
C ASP A 76 5.04 -32.46 -25.33
N TRP A 77 5.83 -31.45 -25.71
CA TRP A 77 5.97 -31.03 -27.11
C TRP A 77 6.51 -32.14 -28.01
N GLN A 78 7.50 -32.92 -27.56
CA GLN A 78 8.02 -34.05 -28.34
C GLN A 78 6.95 -35.12 -28.58
N VAL A 79 6.15 -35.44 -27.56
CA VAL A 79 5.02 -36.38 -27.67
C VAL A 79 4.01 -35.87 -28.70
N LEU A 80 3.62 -34.59 -28.61
CA LEU A 80 2.68 -33.97 -29.55
C LEU A 80 3.24 -33.93 -30.98
N LYS A 81 4.53 -33.58 -31.15
CA LYS A 81 5.20 -33.57 -32.46
C LYS A 81 5.24 -34.98 -33.07
N GLY A 82 5.47 -36.01 -32.27
CA GLY A 82 5.42 -37.41 -32.68
C GLY A 82 4.03 -37.84 -33.15
N ALA A 83 3.01 -37.51 -32.35
CA ALA A 83 1.60 -37.79 -32.67
C ALA A 83 1.16 -37.07 -33.96
N ALA A 84 1.44 -35.76 -34.07
CA ALA A 84 1.13 -34.96 -35.25
C ALA A 84 1.83 -35.48 -36.51
N ARG A 85 3.10 -35.93 -36.39
CA ARG A 85 3.83 -36.55 -37.50
C ARG A 85 3.18 -37.86 -37.94
N SER A 86 2.73 -38.69 -37.00
CA SER A 86 2.02 -39.94 -37.30
C SER A 86 0.71 -39.68 -38.03
N GLU A 87 -0.11 -38.75 -37.53
CA GLU A 87 -1.39 -38.40 -38.16
C GLU A 87 -1.22 -37.75 -39.53
N ARG A 88 -0.23 -36.85 -39.68
CA ARG A 88 0.12 -36.29 -40.99
C ARG A 88 0.46 -37.39 -42.00
N LYS A 89 1.26 -38.38 -41.60
CA LYS A 89 1.61 -39.52 -42.48
C LYS A 89 0.36 -40.31 -42.90
N ARG A 90 -0.62 -40.48 -42.00
CA ARG A 90 -1.92 -41.13 -42.31
C ARG A 90 -2.75 -40.31 -43.31
N LEU A 91 -2.87 -39.00 -43.09
CA LEU A 91 -3.59 -38.10 -43.99
C LEU A 91 -2.94 -38.00 -45.38
N GLN A 92 -1.61 -37.93 -45.44
CA GLN A 92 -0.87 -37.97 -46.71
C GLN A 92 -1.06 -39.30 -47.45
N SER A 93 -1.11 -40.42 -46.72
CA SER A 93 -1.41 -41.74 -47.30
C SER A 93 -2.84 -41.85 -47.84
N ALA A 94 -3.76 -41.05 -47.29
CA ALA A 94 -5.13 -40.91 -47.79
C ALA A 94 -5.26 -39.91 -48.96
N GLY A 95 -4.15 -39.35 -49.46
CA GLY A 95 -4.13 -38.42 -50.59
C GLY A 95 -4.45 -36.97 -50.22
N LEU A 96 -4.51 -36.63 -48.93
CA LEU A 96 -4.70 -35.26 -48.47
C LEU A 96 -3.35 -34.56 -48.33
N ASP A 97 -3.21 -33.37 -48.94
CA ASP A 97 -2.03 -32.54 -48.74
C ASP A 97 -2.14 -31.80 -47.40
N VAL A 98 -1.23 -32.14 -46.49
CA VAL A 98 -1.17 -31.55 -45.14
C VAL A 98 0.20 -30.92 -44.95
N PRO A 99 0.28 -29.60 -44.70
CA PRO A 99 1.54 -28.91 -44.49
C PRO A 99 2.27 -29.44 -43.25
N ALA A 100 3.58 -29.21 -43.20
CA ALA A 100 4.36 -29.56 -42.02
C ALA A 100 3.90 -28.69 -40.83
N PRO A 101 3.86 -29.23 -39.60
CA PRO A 101 3.64 -28.39 -38.43
C PRO A 101 4.74 -27.33 -38.38
N THR A 102 4.34 -26.07 -38.32
CA THR A 102 5.22 -24.93 -38.04
C THR A 102 5.36 -24.78 -36.53
N GLY A 103 6.59 -24.67 -36.03
CA GLY A 103 6.89 -24.56 -34.60
C GLY A 103 8.38 -24.75 -34.32
N TYR A 104 8.73 -25.02 -33.06
CA TYR A 104 10.11 -25.26 -32.63
C TYR A 104 10.80 -26.39 -33.43
N ALA A 105 12.11 -26.27 -33.69
CA ALA A 105 12.84 -27.29 -34.44
C ALA A 105 13.35 -28.40 -33.52
N THR A 106 13.92 -28.01 -32.38
CA THR A 106 14.57 -28.90 -31.40
C THR A 106 13.92 -28.86 -30.03
N ARG A 107 14.29 -29.82 -29.17
CA ARG A 107 13.92 -29.82 -27.75
C ARG A 107 14.52 -28.60 -27.03
N ASP A 108 15.76 -28.27 -27.35
CA ASP A 108 16.48 -27.17 -26.73
C ASP A 108 15.85 -25.82 -27.10
N ASP A 109 15.33 -25.66 -28.33
CA ASP A 109 14.58 -24.47 -28.73
C ASP A 109 13.34 -24.24 -27.85
N VAL A 110 12.64 -25.32 -27.48
CA VAL A 110 11.47 -25.24 -26.57
C VAL A 110 11.91 -24.82 -25.19
N ILE A 111 12.99 -25.43 -24.67
CA ILE A 111 13.53 -25.09 -23.34
C ILE A 111 13.93 -23.62 -23.29
N THR A 112 14.70 -23.15 -24.28
CA THR A 112 15.10 -21.75 -24.41
C THR A 112 13.88 -20.84 -24.46
N ALA A 113 12.87 -21.15 -25.27
CA ALA A 113 11.66 -20.34 -25.37
C ALA A 113 10.87 -20.29 -24.05
N VAL A 114 10.77 -21.40 -23.31
CA VAL A 114 10.11 -21.41 -21.99
C VAL A 114 10.85 -20.53 -21.00
N LEU A 115 12.18 -20.65 -20.91
CA LEU A 115 13.00 -19.85 -20.00
C LEU A 115 12.96 -18.35 -20.36
N GLU A 116 13.02 -18.01 -21.64
CA GLU A 116 12.87 -16.63 -22.11
C GLU A 116 11.49 -16.06 -21.79
N ASN A 117 10.43 -16.85 -21.95
CA ASN A 117 9.07 -16.40 -21.62
C ASN A 117 8.88 -16.23 -20.12
N LEU A 118 9.41 -17.16 -19.31
CA LEU A 118 9.40 -17.05 -17.85
C LEU A 118 10.13 -15.80 -17.38
N ALA A 119 11.31 -15.51 -17.94
CA ALA A 119 12.09 -14.32 -17.61
C ALA A 119 11.43 -12.99 -18.03
N LYS A 120 10.47 -13.04 -18.96
CA LYS A 120 9.67 -11.87 -19.39
C LYS A 120 8.44 -11.64 -18.53
N VAL A 121 8.08 -12.56 -17.63
CA VAL A 121 6.93 -12.37 -16.75
C VAL A 121 7.27 -11.26 -15.73
N PRO A 122 6.48 -10.17 -15.66
CA PRO A 122 6.73 -9.08 -14.71
C PRO A 122 6.72 -9.58 -13.26
N ASN A 123 7.60 -9.03 -12.42
CA ASN A 123 7.77 -9.40 -10.99
C ASN A 123 8.18 -10.86 -10.73
N VAL A 124 8.50 -11.65 -11.77
CA VAL A 124 9.12 -12.97 -11.60
C VAL A 124 10.64 -12.83 -11.64
N LYS A 125 11.29 -13.35 -10.60
CA LYS A 125 12.75 -13.36 -10.45
C LYS A 125 13.23 -14.80 -10.44
N ILE A 126 14.11 -15.12 -11.39
CA ILE A 126 14.76 -16.44 -11.43
C ILE A 126 15.94 -16.44 -10.46
N ILE A 127 15.88 -17.27 -9.42
CA ILE A 127 16.95 -17.39 -8.44
C ILE A 127 18.02 -18.34 -9.00
N LYS A 128 19.16 -17.76 -9.41
CA LYS A 128 20.23 -18.52 -10.05
C LYS A 128 20.85 -19.53 -9.12
N LEU A 129 21.09 -20.73 -9.63
CA LEU A 129 21.76 -21.81 -8.93
C LEU A 129 23.21 -21.42 -8.66
N THR A 130 23.61 -21.38 -7.40
CA THR A 130 25.02 -21.11 -7.07
C THR A 130 25.84 -22.40 -7.11
N GLY A 131 27.12 -22.30 -7.48
CA GLY A 131 28.02 -23.45 -7.46
C GLY A 131 28.17 -24.07 -6.08
N ARG A 132 28.06 -23.26 -5.01
CA ARG A 132 28.10 -23.72 -3.62
C ARG A 132 26.89 -24.59 -3.29
N SER A 133 25.67 -24.09 -3.56
CA SER A 133 24.44 -24.82 -3.29
C SER A 133 24.33 -26.09 -4.13
N ALA A 134 24.77 -26.06 -5.39
CA ALA A 134 24.83 -27.24 -6.24
C ALA A 134 25.73 -28.35 -5.66
N ILE A 135 26.91 -27.99 -5.12
CA ILE A 135 27.82 -28.95 -4.48
C ILE A 135 27.19 -29.55 -3.23
N GLU A 136 26.57 -28.74 -2.37
CA GLU A 136 25.91 -29.25 -1.16
C GLU A 136 24.69 -30.12 -1.50
N GLY A 137 23.89 -29.75 -2.49
CA GLY A 137 22.79 -30.59 -2.98
C GLY A 137 23.27 -31.95 -3.50
N LEU A 138 24.36 -31.98 -4.26
CA LEU A 138 24.98 -33.23 -4.71
C LEU A 138 25.49 -34.08 -3.53
N LYS A 139 26.13 -33.45 -2.53
CA LYS A 139 26.55 -34.17 -1.31
C LYS A 139 25.37 -34.77 -0.58
N ASP A 140 24.28 -34.03 -0.44
CA ASP A 140 23.07 -34.51 0.22
C ASP A 140 22.46 -35.71 -0.51
N GLN A 141 22.39 -35.67 -1.85
CA GLN A 141 21.94 -36.81 -2.64
C GLN A 141 22.88 -38.02 -2.51
N VAL A 142 24.20 -37.82 -2.58
CA VAL A 142 25.17 -38.92 -2.46
C VAL A 142 25.09 -39.56 -1.07
N LEU A 143 24.99 -38.75 -0.03
CA LEU A 143 25.00 -39.17 1.37
C LEU A 143 23.60 -39.48 1.92
N LEU A 144 22.54 -39.28 1.13
CA LEU A 144 21.14 -39.42 1.53
C LEU A 144 20.78 -38.58 2.77
N ARG A 145 21.17 -37.30 2.76
CA ARG A 145 20.76 -36.31 3.76
C ARG A 145 19.47 -35.64 3.30
N PRO A 146 18.45 -35.46 4.17
CA PRO A 146 17.22 -34.77 3.79
C PRO A 146 17.50 -33.42 3.11
N PRO A 147 16.77 -33.05 2.03
CA PRO A 147 15.58 -33.73 1.49
C PRO A 147 15.86 -34.98 0.63
N ALA A 148 17.12 -35.38 0.45
CA ALA A 148 17.44 -36.51 -0.41
C ALA A 148 16.86 -37.85 0.07
N LYS A 149 16.27 -38.59 -0.86
CA LYS A 149 15.63 -39.89 -0.63
C LYS A 149 15.92 -40.88 -1.75
N ARG A 150 15.54 -42.14 -1.55
CA ARG A 150 15.57 -43.19 -2.57
C ARG A 150 14.19 -43.30 -3.23
N LYS A 151 14.13 -43.22 -4.56
CA LYS A 151 12.88 -43.30 -5.35
C LYS A 151 12.98 -44.43 -6.37
N GLY A 152 11.88 -45.18 -6.51
CA GLY A 152 11.68 -46.13 -7.61
C GLY A 152 12.54 -47.39 -7.55
N ALA A 153 12.21 -48.32 -6.65
CA ALA A 153 12.41 -49.77 -6.76
C ALA A 153 11.83 -50.46 -5.51
N ALA A 154 11.43 -51.73 -5.61
CA ALA A 154 11.06 -52.53 -4.44
C ALA A 154 12.28 -52.94 -3.60
N ASP A 155 13.46 -53.01 -4.24
CA ASP A 155 14.75 -53.20 -3.58
C ASP A 155 15.43 -51.84 -3.33
N PRO A 156 15.72 -51.47 -2.07
CA PRO A 156 16.48 -50.26 -1.75
C PRO A 156 17.85 -50.15 -2.44
N ALA A 157 18.46 -51.27 -2.83
CA ALA A 157 19.73 -51.30 -3.54
C ALA A 157 19.62 -50.83 -5.00
N GLU A 158 18.45 -51.00 -5.62
CA GLU A 158 18.15 -50.59 -7.01
C GLU A 158 17.49 -49.20 -7.09
N ALA A 159 17.05 -48.66 -5.95
CA ALA A 159 16.37 -47.37 -5.90
C ALA A 159 17.32 -46.19 -6.20
N ILE A 160 16.85 -45.27 -7.05
CA ILE A 160 17.59 -44.09 -7.51
C ILE A 160 17.62 -43.06 -6.38
N LYS A 161 18.80 -42.51 -6.07
CA LYS A 161 18.94 -41.40 -5.12
C LYS A 161 18.51 -40.09 -5.79
N THR A 162 17.62 -39.33 -5.16
CA THR A 162 17.08 -38.06 -5.66
C THR A 162 17.23 -36.95 -4.60
N GLY A 163 16.89 -35.71 -4.93
CA GLY A 163 16.80 -34.58 -3.99
C GLY A 163 17.97 -33.59 -4.02
N ALA A 164 18.95 -33.73 -4.92
CA ALA A 164 20.01 -32.73 -5.07
C ALA A 164 19.47 -31.36 -5.51
N SER A 165 18.50 -31.36 -6.44
CA SER A 165 17.86 -30.14 -6.95
C SER A 165 17.16 -29.39 -5.80
N ASP A 166 16.29 -30.10 -5.06
CA ASP A 166 15.52 -29.55 -3.95
C ASP A 166 16.40 -28.94 -2.87
N SER A 167 17.42 -29.71 -2.52
CA SER A 167 18.44 -29.32 -1.56
C SER A 167 19.20 -28.06 -1.98
N ALA A 168 19.58 -27.95 -3.26
CA ALA A 168 20.35 -26.82 -3.75
C ALA A 168 19.52 -25.53 -3.83
N TRP A 169 18.32 -25.58 -4.42
CA TRP A 169 17.54 -24.37 -4.60
C TRP A 169 17.04 -23.78 -3.28
N LEU A 170 16.69 -24.64 -2.31
CA LEU A 170 16.30 -24.20 -0.97
C LEU A 170 17.43 -23.42 -0.29
N ARG A 171 18.69 -23.79 -0.50
CA ARG A 171 19.83 -23.04 0.01
C ARG A 171 19.99 -21.70 -0.68
N ASP A 172 19.85 -21.64 -2.00
CA ASP A 172 19.95 -20.37 -2.73
C ASP A 172 18.84 -19.39 -2.33
N VAL A 173 17.64 -19.88 -2.00
CA VAL A 173 16.57 -19.06 -1.42
C VAL A 173 16.96 -18.52 -0.05
N LEU A 174 17.52 -19.37 0.82
CA LEU A 174 17.97 -18.99 2.16
C LEU A 174 19.22 -18.10 2.19
N GLU A 175 19.91 -17.95 1.06
CA GLU A 175 20.96 -16.93 0.91
C GLU A 175 20.38 -15.53 0.68
N LEU A 176 19.10 -15.43 0.30
CA LEU A 176 18.43 -14.18 -0.05
C LEU A 176 17.41 -13.69 0.98
N ALA A 177 16.87 -14.58 1.81
CA ALA A 177 15.84 -14.28 2.80
C ALA A 177 15.87 -15.26 3.96
N ASP A 178 15.44 -14.81 5.13
CA ASP A 178 15.20 -15.69 6.26
C ASP A 178 13.92 -16.53 6.06
N PRO A 179 13.77 -17.70 6.72
CA PRO A 179 12.64 -18.59 6.47
C PRO A 179 11.27 -17.96 6.76
N ASP A 180 11.16 -17.05 7.74
CA ASP A 180 9.91 -16.34 8.06
C ASP A 180 9.57 -15.21 7.07
N GLU A 181 10.52 -14.80 6.23
CA GLU A 181 10.33 -13.79 5.18
C GLU A 181 9.84 -14.40 3.85
N VAL A 182 9.68 -15.73 3.75
CA VAL A 182 9.28 -16.40 2.50
C VAL A 182 8.08 -17.31 2.69
N LEU A 183 7.23 -17.35 1.66
CA LEU A 183 6.16 -18.33 1.52
C LEU A 183 6.50 -19.26 0.36
N ILE A 184 6.59 -20.57 0.61
CA ILE A 184 6.88 -21.56 -0.43
C ILE A 184 5.58 -22.21 -0.88
N VAL A 185 5.31 -22.12 -2.17
CA VAL A 185 4.20 -22.81 -2.82
C VAL A 185 4.67 -24.19 -3.25
N THR A 186 4.29 -25.21 -2.49
CA THR A 186 4.70 -26.59 -2.71
C THR A 186 3.58 -27.54 -2.31
N SER A 187 3.57 -28.71 -2.95
CA SER A 187 2.80 -29.87 -2.48
C SER A 187 3.72 -30.99 -1.95
N ASP A 188 5.04 -30.75 -1.83
CA ASP A 188 6.01 -31.73 -1.36
C ASP A 188 6.16 -31.72 0.17
N GLY A 189 6.32 -32.91 0.74
CA GLY A 189 6.76 -33.08 2.12
C GLY A 189 8.28 -32.92 2.29
N ASP A 190 9.04 -32.85 1.20
CA ASP A 190 10.51 -32.78 1.23
C ASP A 190 11.03 -31.44 1.76
N VAL A 191 10.30 -30.34 1.53
CA VAL A 191 10.68 -29.00 2.03
C VAL A 191 10.74 -28.98 3.57
N PRO A 192 9.67 -29.34 4.33
CA PRO A 192 9.75 -29.44 5.79
C PRO A 192 10.91 -30.32 6.29
N ALA A 193 11.13 -31.46 5.65
CA ALA A 193 12.18 -32.41 6.04
C ALA A 193 13.60 -31.81 5.90
N ALA A 194 13.83 -30.97 4.88
CA ALA A 194 15.07 -30.24 4.71
C ALA A 194 15.32 -29.26 5.86
N PHE A 195 14.33 -28.42 6.18
CA PHE A 195 14.42 -27.42 7.24
C PHE A 195 14.63 -28.04 8.63
N GLU A 196 13.93 -29.14 8.92
CA GLU A 196 14.13 -29.90 10.16
C GLU A 196 15.57 -30.44 10.26
N ALA A 197 16.08 -31.05 9.19
CA ALA A 197 17.45 -31.57 9.15
C ALA A 197 18.51 -30.46 9.30
N TRP A 198 18.24 -29.27 8.79
CA TRP A 198 19.11 -28.09 8.90
C TRP A 198 18.94 -27.32 10.21
N LYS A 199 17.99 -27.72 11.07
CA LYS A 199 17.65 -27.05 12.34
C LYS A 199 17.30 -25.58 12.12
N LYS A 200 16.53 -25.30 11.07
CA LYS A 200 16.02 -23.96 10.74
C LYS A 200 14.49 -23.94 10.90
N PRO A 201 13.89 -22.78 11.21
CA PRO A 201 12.43 -22.66 11.21
C PRO A 201 11.88 -22.98 9.83
N VAL A 202 10.76 -23.69 9.80
CA VAL A 202 10.08 -24.04 8.54
C VAL A 202 9.35 -22.79 8.02
N PRO A 203 9.55 -22.39 6.75
CA PRO A 203 8.87 -21.25 6.17
C PRO A 203 7.36 -21.52 6.06
N ASN A 204 6.59 -20.49 5.75
CA ASN A 204 5.17 -20.66 5.47
C ASN A 204 4.98 -21.49 4.20
N LEU A 205 4.41 -22.70 4.33
CA LEU A 205 4.14 -23.59 3.20
C LEU A 205 2.67 -23.52 2.81
N ARG A 206 2.39 -23.37 1.51
CA ARG A 206 1.03 -23.40 0.98
C ARG A 206 0.98 -24.20 -0.32
N THR A 207 -0.16 -24.83 -0.57
CA THR A 207 -0.48 -25.31 -1.92
C THR A 207 -0.95 -24.16 -2.80
N LEU A 208 -0.95 -24.36 -4.10
CA LEU A 208 -1.47 -23.41 -5.08
C LEU A 208 -2.90 -22.94 -4.77
N ALA A 209 -3.75 -23.89 -4.37
CA ALA A 209 -5.15 -23.62 -4.03
C ALA A 209 -5.30 -22.79 -2.76
N GLN A 210 -4.32 -22.87 -1.85
CA GLN A 210 -4.31 -22.10 -0.61
C GLN A 210 -3.73 -20.70 -0.79
N LEU A 211 -3.04 -20.40 -1.88
CA LEU A 211 -2.38 -19.11 -2.08
C LEU A 211 -3.39 -17.94 -2.05
N ARG A 212 -4.54 -18.11 -2.71
CA ARG A 212 -5.61 -17.11 -2.72
C ARG A 212 -6.15 -16.79 -1.33
N PRO A 213 -6.69 -17.76 -0.56
CA PRO A 213 -7.17 -17.46 0.78
C PRO A 213 -6.05 -17.02 1.74
N THR A 214 -4.78 -17.27 1.42
CA THR A 214 -3.63 -16.85 2.24
C THR A 214 -3.25 -15.39 2.02
N LEU A 215 -3.17 -14.93 0.77
CA LEU A 215 -2.57 -13.64 0.41
C LEU A 215 -3.54 -12.64 -0.23
N PHE A 216 -4.64 -13.13 -0.80
CA PHE A 216 -5.42 -12.37 -1.77
C PHE A 216 -6.87 -12.12 -1.34
N ASP A 217 -7.44 -12.97 -0.49
CA ASP A 217 -8.76 -12.73 0.10
C ASP A 217 -8.67 -11.80 1.33
N LEU A 218 -7.95 -10.69 1.16
CA LEU A 218 -7.94 -9.56 2.07
C LEU A 218 -9.23 -8.78 1.84
N SER A 219 -10.03 -8.59 2.89
CA SER A 219 -11.11 -7.60 2.85
C SER A 219 -10.48 -6.25 3.20
N VAL A 220 -10.68 -5.23 2.36
CA VAL A 220 -10.34 -3.86 2.73
C VAL A 220 -11.33 -3.43 3.81
N ASP A 221 -10.82 -3.16 5.01
CA ASP A 221 -11.54 -2.36 6.01
C ASP A 221 -11.10 -0.90 5.93
N ASP A 222 -11.79 -0.03 6.66
CA ASP A 222 -11.51 1.41 6.64
C ASP A 222 -10.06 1.74 7.06
N GLY A 223 -9.45 0.95 7.96
CA GLY A 223 -8.07 1.16 8.43
C GLY A 223 -7.03 0.82 7.37
N HIS A 224 -7.24 -0.30 6.67
CA HIS A 224 -6.42 -0.70 5.53
C HIS A 224 -6.56 0.26 4.36
N ALA A 225 -7.79 0.67 4.03
CA ALA A 225 -8.05 1.65 2.97
C ALA A 225 -7.29 2.95 3.23
N ARG A 226 -7.39 3.51 4.45
CA ARG A 226 -6.65 4.71 4.85
C ARG A 226 -5.14 4.55 4.64
N SER A 227 -4.56 3.50 5.20
CA SER A 227 -3.11 3.24 5.10
C SER A 227 -2.65 3.09 3.64
N ALA A 228 -3.43 2.38 2.82
CA ALA A 228 -3.15 2.21 1.40
C ALA A 228 -3.24 3.52 0.62
N ILE A 229 -4.27 4.34 0.89
CA ILE A 229 -4.45 5.66 0.24
C ILE A 229 -3.30 6.59 0.61
N ILE A 230 -2.89 6.65 1.89
CA ILE A 230 -1.76 7.49 2.33
C ILE A 230 -0.49 7.12 1.57
N ARG A 231 -0.12 5.84 1.55
CA ARG A 231 1.08 5.39 0.82
C ARG A 231 0.99 5.69 -0.66
N TYR A 232 -0.16 5.43 -1.26
CA TYR A 232 -0.38 5.63 -2.69
C TYR A 232 -0.22 7.11 -3.08
N LEU A 233 -0.86 8.01 -2.34
CA LEU A 233 -0.80 9.45 -2.63
C LEU A 233 0.56 10.04 -2.28
N THR A 234 1.16 9.67 -1.16
CA THR A 234 2.49 10.16 -0.76
C THR A 234 3.56 9.76 -1.78
N ALA A 235 3.45 8.57 -2.39
CA ALA A 235 4.36 8.13 -3.45
C ALA A 235 4.21 8.89 -4.77
N LEU A 236 3.09 9.60 -4.97
CA LEU A 236 2.81 10.41 -6.16
C LEU A 236 3.10 11.90 -5.95
N LEU A 237 3.48 12.30 -4.73
CA LEU A 237 3.77 13.69 -4.36
C LEU A 237 5.28 13.93 -4.24
N PRO A 238 5.79 15.15 -4.52
CA PRO A 238 5.04 16.30 -5.02
C PRO A 238 4.62 16.13 -6.50
N ALA A 239 3.52 16.79 -6.89
CA ALA A 239 2.96 16.71 -8.24
C ALA A 239 2.73 18.09 -8.84
N ASP A 240 3.22 18.31 -10.06
CA ASP A 240 2.91 19.51 -10.85
C ASP A 240 1.52 19.33 -11.47
N GLN A 241 0.65 20.35 -11.35
CA GLN A 241 -0.68 20.31 -11.95
C GLN A 241 -0.64 20.51 -13.48
N GLN A 242 0.49 20.95 -14.04
CA GLN A 242 0.69 21.05 -15.48
C GLN A 242 0.93 19.68 -16.14
N ASP A 243 1.29 18.67 -15.34
CA ASP A 243 1.44 17.29 -15.81
C ASP A 243 0.08 16.58 -15.74
N GLU A 244 -0.63 16.53 -16.88
CA GLU A 244 -1.98 15.91 -17.01
C GLU A 244 -2.05 14.45 -16.53
N ASP A 245 -0.90 13.76 -16.42
CA ASP A 245 -0.80 12.35 -16.03
C ASP A 245 -0.50 12.13 -14.53
N ALA A 246 -0.25 13.18 -13.74
CA ALA A 246 0.33 13.01 -12.40
C ALA A 246 -0.69 12.59 -11.32
N LEU A 247 -1.86 13.24 -11.25
CA LEU A 247 -2.86 12.97 -10.20
C LEU A 247 -4.27 13.46 -10.63
N ASP A 248 -5.24 12.55 -10.81
CA ASP A 248 -6.63 12.93 -11.12
C ASP A 248 -7.40 13.33 -9.84
N ILE A 249 -7.32 14.62 -9.49
CA ILE A 249 -8.10 15.24 -8.39
C ILE A 249 -9.23 16.14 -8.90
N GLY A 250 -9.56 16.04 -10.20
CA GLY A 250 -10.56 16.89 -10.83
C GLY A 250 -10.11 18.36 -10.94
N ARG A 251 -11.02 19.23 -11.36
CA ARG A 251 -10.73 20.66 -11.50
C ARG A 251 -10.64 21.31 -10.12
N ILE A 252 -9.55 22.04 -9.85
CA ILE A 252 -9.43 22.83 -8.63
C ILE A 252 -10.13 24.18 -8.80
N VAL A 253 -11.06 24.50 -7.92
CA VAL A 253 -11.84 25.75 -7.91
C VAL A 253 -11.72 26.50 -6.58
N GLY A 254 -12.11 27.78 -6.56
CA GLY A 254 -12.23 28.56 -5.32
C GLY A 254 -11.03 29.43 -4.95
N LEU A 255 -9.82 29.12 -5.46
CA LEU A 255 -8.61 29.89 -5.09
C LEU A 255 -8.72 31.37 -5.45
N GLU A 256 -9.25 31.71 -6.62
CA GLU A 256 -9.44 33.10 -7.06
C GLU A 256 -10.35 33.88 -6.11
N ALA A 257 -11.46 33.27 -5.69
CA ALA A 257 -12.41 33.90 -4.78
C ALA A 257 -11.81 34.06 -3.37
N ALA A 258 -11.04 33.07 -2.90
CA ALA A 258 -10.34 33.15 -1.61
C ALA A 258 -9.27 34.25 -1.64
N PHE A 259 -8.47 34.31 -2.71
CA PHE A 259 -7.41 35.30 -2.84
C PHE A 259 -7.92 36.73 -3.01
N THR A 260 -9.01 36.90 -3.76
CA THR A 260 -9.64 38.23 -3.93
C THR A 260 -10.16 38.76 -2.60
N ARG A 261 -10.80 37.91 -1.78
CA ARG A 261 -11.29 38.29 -0.45
C ARG A 261 -10.16 38.75 0.46
N LYS A 262 -9.05 38.00 0.48
CA LYS A 262 -7.86 38.36 1.25
C LYS A 262 -7.28 39.72 0.83
N LEU A 263 -7.25 40.01 -0.47
CA LEU A 263 -6.79 41.31 -0.98
C LEU A 263 -7.71 42.47 -0.56
N ASP A 264 -9.02 42.23 -0.48
CA ASP A 264 -9.99 43.24 -0.03
C ASP A 264 -9.84 43.56 1.47
N GLU A 265 -9.45 42.56 2.29
CA GLU A 265 -9.23 42.70 3.73
C GLU A 265 -7.94 43.45 4.08
N GLU A 266 -6.88 43.32 3.27
CA GLU A 266 -5.57 43.96 3.53
C GLU A 266 -5.57 45.50 3.32
N ASP A 267 -6.70 46.12 2.94
CA ASP A 267 -6.98 47.58 2.76
C ASP A 267 -5.74 48.48 2.59
N THR A 268 -4.93 48.21 1.56
CA THR A 268 -3.70 48.98 1.29
C THR A 268 -3.96 50.33 0.61
N GLY A 269 -5.22 50.78 0.47
CA GLY A 269 -5.61 52.00 -0.23
C GLY A 269 -5.37 52.00 -1.75
N LEU A 270 -4.80 50.90 -2.26
CA LEU A 270 -4.75 50.53 -3.67
C LEU A 270 -5.63 49.29 -3.75
N SER A 271 -6.70 49.29 -4.53
CA SER A 271 -7.51 48.07 -4.74
C SER A 271 -6.90 47.29 -5.91
N PRO A 272 -6.00 46.31 -5.69
CA PRO A 272 -5.59 45.43 -6.77
C PRO A 272 -6.80 44.61 -7.22
N SER A 273 -7.10 44.62 -8.51
CA SER A 273 -8.04 43.67 -9.10
C SER A 273 -7.31 42.36 -9.36
N SER A 274 -7.81 41.27 -8.80
CA SER A 274 -7.40 39.91 -9.20
C SER A 274 -8.06 39.57 -10.55
N TYR A 275 -7.28 39.03 -11.48
CA TYR A 275 -7.76 38.54 -12.79
C TYR A 275 -7.93 37.03 -12.84
N GLY A 276 -7.40 36.32 -11.84
CA GLY A 276 -7.40 34.87 -11.78
C GLY A 276 -6.38 34.37 -10.78
N ALA A 277 -6.69 33.23 -10.16
CA ALA A 277 -5.71 32.47 -9.38
C ALA A 277 -5.89 30.97 -9.65
N SER A 278 -4.78 30.25 -9.71
CA SER A 278 -4.74 28.82 -9.97
C SER A 278 -3.72 28.12 -9.10
N VAL A 279 -4.02 26.88 -8.72
CA VAL A 279 -3.05 25.99 -8.08
C VAL A 279 -2.03 25.56 -9.13
N THR A 280 -0.75 25.67 -8.79
CA THR A 280 0.38 25.33 -9.66
C THR A 280 0.95 23.96 -9.34
N GLY A 281 0.87 23.51 -8.09
CA GLY A 281 1.36 22.18 -7.71
C GLY A 281 0.88 21.73 -6.35
N LEU A 282 0.79 20.42 -6.18
CA LEU A 282 0.55 19.73 -4.92
C LEU A 282 1.89 19.39 -4.27
N VAL A 283 2.04 19.78 -3.00
CA VAL A 283 3.29 19.67 -2.26
C VAL A 283 3.32 18.40 -1.42
N ALA A 284 2.28 18.20 -0.59
CA ALA A 284 2.22 17.11 0.37
C ALA A 284 0.78 16.71 0.70
N LEU A 285 0.62 15.50 1.24
CA LEU A 285 -0.67 15.03 1.75
C LEU A 285 -0.86 15.60 3.15
N ALA A 286 -1.87 16.43 3.35
CA ALA A 286 -2.13 17.11 4.62
C ALA A 286 -3.17 16.38 5.49
N GLY A 287 -3.93 15.44 4.95
CA GLY A 287 -5.00 14.80 5.70
C GLY A 287 -5.83 13.81 4.88
N ILE A 288 -6.44 12.86 5.58
CA ILE A 288 -7.49 11.98 5.03
C ILE A 288 -8.68 11.99 5.99
N GLY A 289 -9.78 12.54 5.51
CA GLY A 289 -11.06 12.56 6.21
C GLY A 289 -11.81 11.24 6.10
N VAL A 290 -13.14 11.34 6.07
CA VAL A 290 -14.04 10.16 6.06
C VAL A 290 -13.69 9.22 4.90
N VAL A 291 -13.23 8.02 5.23
CA VAL A 291 -13.04 6.91 4.29
C VAL A 291 -14.22 5.95 4.42
N ARG A 292 -14.84 5.59 3.29
CA ARG A 292 -15.93 4.62 3.23
C ARG A 292 -15.59 3.54 2.23
N VAL A 293 -15.53 2.29 2.68
CA VAL A 293 -15.31 1.16 1.79
C VAL A 293 -16.65 0.57 1.37
N GLU A 294 -16.93 0.60 0.07
CA GLU A 294 -18.04 -0.10 -0.54
C GLU A 294 -17.57 -1.47 -1.03
N ALA A 295 -18.16 -2.54 -0.49
CA ALA A 295 -17.91 -3.89 -0.98
C ALA A 295 -18.41 -3.97 -2.43
N GLY A 296 -17.51 -4.20 -3.37
CA GLY A 296 -17.88 -4.27 -4.78
C GLY A 296 -18.94 -5.34 -5.04
N GLU A 297 -19.91 -5.03 -5.90
CA GLU A 297 -20.77 -6.07 -6.47
C GLU A 297 -19.87 -7.07 -7.18
N SER A 298 -19.72 -8.27 -6.60
CA SER A 298 -19.06 -9.39 -7.28
C SER A 298 -19.75 -9.56 -8.62
N ALA A 299 -19.07 -9.15 -9.70
CA ALA A 299 -19.57 -9.10 -11.07
C ALA A 299 -20.56 -10.24 -11.29
N GLU A 300 -21.82 -9.88 -11.60
CA GLU A 300 -22.98 -10.79 -11.63
C GLU A 300 -22.57 -12.19 -12.10
N GLN A 301 -22.37 -13.08 -11.14
CA GLN A 301 -22.16 -14.48 -11.45
C GLN A 301 -23.47 -15.01 -11.99
N THR A 302 -23.53 -15.20 -13.30
CA THR A 302 -24.60 -15.93 -13.97
C THR A 302 -24.85 -17.24 -13.20
N PRO A 303 -26.09 -17.74 -13.10
CA PRO A 303 -26.37 -19.00 -12.37
C PRO A 303 -25.54 -20.21 -12.85
N ALA A 304 -24.97 -20.15 -14.06
CA ALA A 304 -24.02 -21.11 -14.59
C ALA A 304 -22.62 -21.03 -13.94
N ASP A 305 -22.16 -19.84 -13.53
CA ASP A 305 -20.86 -19.64 -12.90
C ASP A 305 -20.84 -20.05 -11.43
N ARG A 306 -21.97 -20.01 -10.73
CA ARG A 306 -22.06 -20.42 -9.30
C ARG A 306 -21.72 -21.90 -9.04
N ARG A 307 -21.66 -22.74 -10.07
CA ARG A 307 -21.25 -24.16 -9.97
C ARG A 307 -19.77 -24.39 -10.23
N ARG A 308 -19.06 -23.41 -10.78
CA ARG A 308 -17.60 -23.37 -10.71
C ARG A 308 -17.29 -22.57 -9.46
N GLU A 309 -16.82 -23.23 -8.40
CA GLU A 309 -16.20 -22.51 -7.30
C GLU A 309 -15.23 -21.45 -7.88
N PRO A 310 -15.09 -20.26 -7.28
CA PRO A 310 -14.09 -19.29 -7.68
C PRO A 310 -12.70 -19.84 -7.28
N THR A 311 -12.28 -20.92 -7.94
CA THR A 311 -11.03 -21.63 -7.78
C THR A 311 -10.03 -21.25 -8.86
N ASP A 312 -10.24 -20.13 -9.58
CA ASP A 312 -9.09 -19.44 -10.18
C ASP A 312 -8.58 -18.44 -9.13
N PRO A 313 -7.44 -18.72 -8.47
CA PRO A 313 -6.73 -17.74 -7.67
C PRO A 313 -6.47 -16.41 -8.39
N GLY A 314 -6.54 -16.35 -9.73
CA GLY A 314 -6.24 -15.19 -10.55
C GLY A 314 -7.32 -14.10 -10.64
N THR A 315 -8.59 -14.34 -10.26
CA THR A 315 -9.63 -13.29 -10.29
C THR A 315 -9.53 -12.38 -9.07
N ALA A 316 -9.32 -11.08 -9.27
CA ALA A 316 -9.22 -10.11 -8.18
C ALA A 316 -10.57 -9.84 -7.49
N ASN A 317 -10.56 -9.72 -6.17
CA ASN A 317 -11.66 -9.11 -5.43
C ASN A 317 -11.57 -7.60 -5.64
N ARG A 318 -12.65 -6.99 -6.15
CA ARG A 318 -12.70 -5.55 -6.39
C ARG A 318 -13.54 -4.87 -5.32
N GLU A 319 -12.98 -3.83 -4.74
CA GLU A 319 -13.62 -3.02 -3.70
C GLU A 319 -13.39 -1.54 -4.07
N THR A 320 -14.31 -0.68 -3.68
CA THR A 320 -14.19 0.77 -3.91
C THR A 320 -14.05 1.44 -2.55
N ALA A 321 -13.19 2.43 -2.41
CA ALA A 321 -13.21 3.31 -1.25
C ALA A 321 -13.31 4.77 -1.66
N ASP A 322 -14.22 5.48 -1.03
CA ASP A 322 -14.37 6.93 -1.20
C ASP A 322 -13.68 7.62 -0.02
N ALA A 323 -12.87 8.64 -0.30
CA ALA A 323 -12.18 9.39 0.73
C ALA A 323 -12.19 10.89 0.43
N MET A 324 -12.35 11.68 1.50
CA MET A 324 -12.01 13.10 1.48
C MET A 324 -10.52 13.26 1.76
N VAL A 325 -9.80 13.94 0.87
CA VAL A 325 -8.35 14.07 0.94
C VAL A 325 -7.96 15.55 0.94
N PHE A 326 -6.98 15.90 1.76
CA PHE A 326 -6.45 17.24 1.89
C PHE A 326 -5.00 17.28 1.43
N PHE A 327 -4.65 18.23 0.57
CA PHE A 327 -3.30 18.42 0.06
C PHE A 327 -2.79 19.82 0.40
N LEU A 328 -1.53 19.91 0.82
CA LEU A 328 -0.80 21.17 0.80
C LEU A 328 -0.47 21.50 -0.65
N ALA A 329 -0.66 22.75 -1.05
CA ALA A 329 -0.47 23.17 -2.43
C ALA A 329 0.19 24.55 -2.53
N THR A 330 0.74 24.81 -3.71
CA THR A 330 1.17 26.15 -4.14
C THR A 330 0.28 26.61 -5.28
N GLY A 331 0.14 27.93 -5.41
CA GLY A 331 -0.58 28.54 -6.49
C GLY A 331 0.05 29.84 -6.94
N GLU A 332 -0.59 30.46 -7.91
CA GLU A 332 -0.24 31.78 -8.39
C GLU A 332 -1.52 32.58 -8.63
N ALA A 333 -1.44 33.89 -8.41
CA ALA A 333 -2.49 34.83 -8.77
C ALA A 333 -1.94 35.90 -9.71
N THR A 334 -2.75 36.26 -10.70
CA THR A 334 -2.49 37.41 -11.56
C THR A 334 -3.22 38.61 -11.00
N ILE A 335 -2.48 39.62 -10.54
CA ILE A 335 -3.03 40.85 -10.01
C ILE A 335 -2.69 42.04 -10.91
N GLN A 336 -3.56 43.03 -10.93
CA GLN A 336 -3.27 44.32 -11.53
C GLN A 336 -3.16 45.38 -10.44
N ARG A 337 -2.07 46.15 -10.48
CA ARG A 337 -1.87 47.29 -9.57
C ARG A 337 -2.01 48.58 -10.36
N LEU A 338 -2.87 49.47 -9.87
CA LEU A 338 -2.98 50.84 -10.36
C LEU A 338 -1.99 51.72 -9.58
N LEU A 339 -0.82 51.99 -10.18
CA LEU A 339 0.10 52.98 -9.62
C LEU A 339 -0.51 54.38 -9.81
N HIS A 340 -0.44 55.25 -8.79
CA HIS A 340 -1.09 56.56 -8.70
C HIS A 340 -1.19 57.36 -10.02
N GLY A 341 -2.28 57.15 -10.78
CA GLY A 341 -2.57 57.84 -12.04
C GLY A 341 -1.83 57.34 -13.30
N GLY A 342 -1.17 56.18 -13.26
CA GLY A 342 -0.41 55.58 -14.36
C GLY A 342 -1.05 54.35 -15.00
N ASP A 343 -0.35 53.80 -16.02
CA ASP A 343 -0.74 52.58 -16.73
C ASP A 343 -0.80 51.37 -15.78
N PRO A 344 -1.77 50.45 -15.96
CA PRO A 344 -1.89 49.26 -15.12
C PRO A 344 -0.68 48.33 -15.28
N GLU A 345 -0.09 47.91 -14.16
CA GLU A 345 0.94 46.87 -14.14
C GLU A 345 0.29 45.53 -13.75
N VAL A 346 0.49 44.51 -14.59
CA VAL A 346 0.05 43.14 -14.33
C VAL A 346 1.23 42.35 -13.77
N ALA A 347 1.05 41.75 -12.60
CA ALA A 347 2.06 40.93 -11.95
C ALA A 347 1.49 39.56 -11.57
N VAL A 348 2.32 38.53 -11.65
CA VAL A 348 2.02 37.20 -11.12
C VAL A 348 2.65 37.08 -9.73
N VAL A 349 1.83 36.76 -8.74
CA VAL A 349 2.23 36.65 -7.33
C VAL A 349 2.09 35.20 -6.88
N PRO A 350 3.14 34.60 -6.29
CA PRO A 350 3.05 33.25 -5.77
C PRO A 350 2.18 33.20 -4.51
N ILE A 351 1.40 32.14 -4.37
CA ILE A 351 0.58 31.79 -3.21
C ILE A 351 1.14 30.49 -2.64
N SER A 352 1.61 30.52 -1.40
CA SER A 352 2.33 29.38 -0.81
C SER A 352 1.61 28.72 0.36
N ASN A 353 0.38 29.12 0.65
CA ASN A 353 -0.41 28.69 1.81
C ASN A 353 -1.78 28.17 1.35
N VAL A 354 -1.80 27.26 0.37
CA VAL A 354 -3.04 26.71 -0.19
C VAL A 354 -3.29 25.33 0.38
N LEU A 355 -4.52 25.08 0.81
CA LEU A 355 -5.05 23.75 1.11
C LEU A 355 -6.04 23.35 0.01
N VAL A 356 -5.85 22.18 -0.59
CA VAL A 356 -6.75 21.62 -1.59
C VAL A 356 -7.51 20.46 -0.98
N ARG A 357 -8.83 20.55 -0.94
CA ARG A 357 -9.73 19.48 -0.51
C ARG A 357 -10.37 18.80 -1.71
N ALA A 358 -10.17 17.49 -1.86
CA ALA A 358 -10.71 16.68 -2.95
C ALA A 358 -11.51 15.49 -2.41
N ASN A 359 -12.58 15.10 -3.12
CA ASN A 359 -13.28 13.84 -2.89
C ASN A 359 -12.84 12.84 -3.97
N LEU A 360 -12.23 11.75 -3.54
CA LEU A 360 -11.55 10.79 -4.40
C LEU A 360 -12.13 9.40 -4.21
N THR A 361 -12.35 8.72 -5.33
CA THR A 361 -12.70 7.31 -5.40
C THR A 361 -11.47 6.48 -5.74
N PHE A 362 -11.20 5.45 -4.93
CA PHE A 362 -10.11 4.52 -5.11
C PHE A 362 -10.63 3.12 -5.43
N GLN A 363 -10.13 2.53 -6.51
CA GLN A 363 -10.46 1.17 -6.89
C GLN A 363 -9.39 0.20 -6.38
N PHE A 364 -9.79 -0.70 -5.50
CA PHE A 364 -8.93 -1.74 -4.95
C PHE A 364 -9.07 -3.03 -5.76
N ALA A 365 -7.95 -3.70 -6.00
CA ALA A 365 -7.89 -5.09 -6.39
C ALA A 365 -7.06 -5.84 -5.34
N ASP A 366 -7.72 -6.70 -4.57
CA ASP A 366 -7.08 -7.53 -3.53
C ASP A 366 -6.29 -6.72 -2.51
N GLY A 367 -6.86 -5.60 -2.06
CA GLY A 367 -6.23 -4.71 -1.08
C GLY A 367 -5.20 -3.73 -1.65
N VAL A 368 -4.97 -3.70 -2.96
CA VAL A 368 -4.05 -2.75 -3.62
C VAL A 368 -4.83 -1.76 -4.48
N ILE A 369 -4.50 -0.47 -4.39
CA ILE A 369 -5.09 0.57 -5.25
C ILE A 369 -4.62 0.37 -6.70
N THR A 370 -5.57 0.27 -7.61
CA THR A 370 -5.35 0.06 -9.05
C THR A 370 -5.68 1.26 -9.90
N SER A 371 -6.60 2.09 -9.45
CA SER A 371 -6.91 3.38 -10.05
C SER A 371 -7.50 4.32 -9.01
N MET A 372 -7.43 5.59 -9.31
CA MET A 372 -8.03 6.68 -8.55
C MET A 372 -8.73 7.62 -9.54
N SER A 373 -9.85 8.20 -9.12
CA SER A 373 -10.54 9.23 -9.89
C SER A 373 -11.20 10.23 -8.95
N ALA A 374 -11.37 11.47 -9.40
CA ALA A 374 -12.13 12.47 -8.67
C ALA A 374 -13.64 12.32 -8.90
N ASP A 375 -14.42 12.44 -7.82
CA ASP A 375 -15.89 12.40 -7.91
C ASP A 375 -16.47 13.77 -8.25
N THR A 376 -15.77 14.82 -7.81
CA THR A 376 -16.22 16.21 -7.87
C THR A 376 -15.02 17.14 -8.03
N ASP A 377 -15.27 18.39 -8.40
CA ASP A 377 -14.25 19.43 -8.41
C ASP A 377 -13.62 19.59 -7.01
N ALA A 378 -12.29 19.68 -6.97
CA ALA A 378 -11.54 19.96 -5.75
C ALA A 378 -11.67 21.45 -5.38
N THR A 379 -11.65 21.74 -4.08
CA THR A 379 -11.77 23.12 -3.56
C THR A 379 -10.44 23.56 -2.98
N ALA A 380 -9.94 24.72 -3.42
CA ALA A 380 -8.77 25.38 -2.85
C ALA A 380 -9.19 26.42 -1.81
N ILE A 381 -8.49 26.43 -0.68
CA ILE A 381 -8.67 27.31 0.47
C ILE A 381 -7.32 27.97 0.76
N LEU A 382 -7.34 29.26 1.13
CA LEU A 382 -6.16 29.93 1.66
C LEU A 382 -6.10 29.71 3.15
N LEU A 383 -4.97 29.22 3.63
CA LEU A 383 -4.74 28.97 5.04
C LEU A 383 -4.44 30.26 5.78
N GLU A 384 -5.15 30.47 6.88
CA GLU A 384 -4.91 31.57 7.81
C GLU A 384 -3.60 31.35 8.57
N ARG A 385 -2.97 32.44 8.98
CA ARG A 385 -1.71 32.42 9.75
C ARG A 385 -1.81 33.26 11.01
N ALA A 386 -2.97 33.88 11.21
CA ALA A 386 -3.33 34.68 12.34
C ALA A 386 -4.86 34.63 12.43
N PHE A 387 -5.36 34.79 13.65
CA PHE A 387 -6.77 34.67 13.97
C PHE A 387 -7.23 35.86 14.80
N ASP A 388 -8.53 36.12 14.83
CA ASP A 388 -9.09 37.20 15.63
C ASP A 388 -9.17 36.81 17.11
N GLU A 389 -9.37 35.51 17.38
CA GLU A 389 -9.45 34.93 18.72
C GLU A 389 -8.50 33.72 18.86
N SER A 390 -7.91 33.54 20.05
CA SER A 390 -7.01 32.41 20.34
C SER A 390 -7.68 31.04 20.17
N ASP A 391 -8.99 30.98 20.45
CA ASP A 391 -9.79 29.76 20.40
C ASP A 391 -10.09 29.33 18.96
N GLU A 392 -10.10 30.27 18.00
CA GLU A 392 -10.21 29.98 16.56
C GLU A 392 -8.95 29.27 16.06
N ALA A 393 -7.77 29.76 16.46
CA ALA A 393 -6.48 29.14 16.17
C ALA A 393 -6.40 27.70 16.71
N GLU A 394 -6.88 27.51 17.95
CA GLU A 394 -6.92 26.19 18.59
C GLU A 394 -7.91 25.26 17.87
N THR A 395 -9.05 25.78 17.42
CA THR A 395 -10.04 25.03 16.64
C THR A 395 -9.47 24.58 15.29
N ASP A 396 -8.72 25.43 14.58
CA ASP A 396 -8.06 25.06 13.31
C ASP A 396 -6.98 23.99 13.54
N LEU A 397 -6.23 24.07 14.64
CA LEU A 397 -5.28 23.01 15.04
C LEU A 397 -5.97 21.67 15.28
N ILE A 398 -7.11 21.67 15.97
CA ILE A 398 -7.92 20.47 16.22
C ILE A 398 -8.46 19.90 14.89
N GLU A 399 -8.96 20.75 14.00
CA GLU A 399 -9.45 20.32 12.68
C GLU A 399 -8.32 19.65 11.88
N ALA A 400 -7.16 20.29 11.78
CA ALA A 400 -6.00 19.78 11.07
C ALA A 400 -5.54 18.42 11.64
N LEU A 401 -5.42 18.31 12.97
CA LEU A 401 -5.04 17.06 13.65
C LEU A 401 -6.04 15.93 13.42
N ASN A 402 -7.34 16.23 13.43
CA ASN A 402 -8.40 15.25 13.21
C ASN A 402 -8.43 14.69 11.77
N THR A 403 -7.65 15.25 10.84
CA THR A 403 -7.44 14.68 9.51
C THR A 403 -6.36 13.60 9.47
N VAL A 404 -5.61 13.38 10.55
CA VAL A 404 -4.64 12.30 10.68
C VAL A 404 -5.33 11.04 11.21
N PRO A 405 -5.33 9.91 10.49
CA PRO A 405 -5.97 8.70 10.96
C PRO A 405 -5.46 8.23 12.33
N GLY A 406 -6.36 8.10 13.30
CA GLY A 406 -6.04 7.67 14.66
C GLY A 406 -6.05 8.80 15.68
N ILE A 407 -5.95 10.05 15.23
CA ILE A 407 -6.09 11.22 16.09
C ILE A 407 -7.56 11.63 16.11
N ALA A 408 -8.12 11.75 17.31
CA ALA A 408 -9.51 12.14 17.54
C ALA A 408 -9.57 13.07 18.75
N VAL A 409 -9.15 14.30 18.53
CA VAL A 409 -9.24 15.37 19.51
C VAL A 409 -10.69 15.84 19.58
N LYS A 410 -11.23 15.95 20.80
CA LYS A 410 -12.61 16.40 21.00
C LYS A 410 -12.73 17.89 20.68
N ASP A 411 -13.89 18.28 20.17
CA ASP A 411 -14.24 19.69 19.99
C ASP A 411 -14.12 20.44 21.32
N GLY A 412 -13.48 21.61 21.29
CA GLY A 412 -13.27 22.47 22.45
C GLY A 412 -11.79 22.82 22.64
N VAL A 413 -11.37 22.91 23.90
CA VAL A 413 -10.01 23.29 24.30
C VAL A 413 -9.15 22.03 24.41
N LEU A 414 -7.92 22.05 23.87
CA LEU A 414 -6.95 20.98 23.98
C LEU A 414 -6.64 20.70 25.46
N GLU A 415 -6.66 19.45 25.87
CA GLU A 415 -6.22 19.10 27.23
C GLU A 415 -4.70 19.34 27.36
N ASP A 416 -4.22 19.61 28.58
CA ASP A 416 -2.80 19.92 28.84
C ASP A 416 -1.84 18.82 28.34
N ARG A 417 -2.28 17.56 28.32
CA ARG A 417 -1.56 16.44 27.73
C ARG A 417 -2.53 15.41 27.17
N GLN A 418 -2.34 15.02 25.91
CA GLN A 418 -3.12 13.99 25.24
C GLN A 418 -2.19 13.03 24.50
N GLN A 419 -2.58 11.76 24.40
CA GLN A 419 -1.85 10.73 23.66
C GLN A 419 -2.80 9.96 22.76
N PHE A 420 -2.37 9.74 21.51
CA PHE A 420 -3.13 9.03 20.48
C PHE A 420 -2.28 7.92 19.88
N ASP A 421 -2.73 6.67 20.01
CA ASP A 421 -2.13 5.54 19.32
C ASP A 421 -2.62 5.50 17.87
N ILE A 422 -1.70 5.42 16.91
CA ILE A 422 -2.05 5.39 15.50
C ILE A 422 -2.37 3.95 15.07
N PRO A 423 -3.64 3.63 14.73
CA PRO A 423 -4.07 2.25 14.52
C PRO A 423 -3.28 1.52 13.43
N GLY A 424 -2.92 0.26 13.72
CA GLY A 424 -2.18 -0.59 12.78
C GLY A 424 -0.70 -0.22 12.62
N THR A 425 -0.22 0.79 13.35
CA THR A 425 1.18 1.19 13.38
C THR A 425 1.77 0.95 14.78
N GLY A 426 3.09 1.08 14.91
CA GLY A 426 3.76 1.19 16.21
C GLY A 426 3.96 2.65 16.65
N ALA A 427 3.27 3.60 16.03
CA ALA A 427 3.42 5.02 16.30
C ALA A 427 2.35 5.51 17.28
N HIS A 428 2.73 6.46 18.13
CA HIS A 428 1.79 7.25 18.93
C HIS A 428 2.20 8.72 18.91
N VAL A 429 1.21 9.59 18.99
CA VAL A 429 1.37 11.05 18.99
C VAL A 429 1.01 11.58 20.37
N VAL A 430 1.93 12.33 20.97
CA VAL A 430 1.72 13.01 22.26
C VAL A 430 1.63 14.51 22.00
N ILE A 431 0.61 15.14 22.56
CA ILE A 431 0.38 16.58 22.47
C ILE A 431 0.44 17.14 23.88
N ASP A 432 1.41 18.00 24.15
CA ASP A 432 1.56 18.72 25.43
C ASP A 432 1.26 20.21 25.19
N VAL A 433 0.28 20.76 25.89
CA VAL A 433 -0.16 22.15 25.73
C VAL A 433 0.14 22.96 26.98
N THR A 434 0.82 24.09 26.80
CA THR A 434 1.10 25.08 27.84
C THR A 434 0.32 26.36 27.55
N ARG A 435 -0.32 26.92 28.58
CA ARG A 435 -1.12 28.16 28.48
C ARG A 435 -0.63 29.24 29.42
N ASP A 436 -0.58 30.47 28.92
CA ASP A 436 -0.35 31.68 29.71
C ASP A 436 -1.35 32.77 29.30
N GLY A 437 -2.49 32.82 30.00
CA GLY A 437 -3.60 33.70 29.62
C GLY A 437 -4.28 33.24 28.33
N GLU A 438 -4.29 34.12 27.33
CA GLU A 438 -4.84 33.87 25.98
C GLU A 438 -3.78 33.31 25.02
N ASN A 439 -2.50 33.26 25.46
CA ASN A 439 -1.42 32.66 24.70
C ASN A 439 -1.33 31.17 24.99
N TRP A 440 -0.99 30.38 23.98
CA TRP A 440 -0.77 28.95 24.13
C TRP A 440 0.32 28.43 23.21
N THR A 441 0.97 27.36 23.68
CA THR A 441 1.97 26.62 22.92
C THR A 441 1.65 25.14 23.01
N ALA A 442 1.66 24.43 21.88
CA ALA A 442 1.51 22.98 21.79
C ALA A 442 2.79 22.35 21.26
N GLU A 443 3.34 21.38 21.98
CA GLU A 443 4.41 20.51 21.52
C GLU A 443 3.81 19.16 21.11
N ILE A 444 4.06 18.74 19.87
CA ILE A 444 3.54 17.52 19.28
C ILE A 444 4.70 16.57 18.98
N ASP A 445 4.80 15.52 19.79
CA ASP A 445 5.83 14.48 19.66
C ASP A 445 5.29 13.28 18.89
N LEU A 446 6.00 12.87 17.84
CA LEU A 446 5.80 11.57 17.20
C LEU A 446 6.79 10.56 17.75
N ARG A 447 6.29 9.44 18.28
CA ARG A 447 7.11 8.41 18.93
C ARG A 447 6.82 7.02 18.35
N LEU A 448 7.85 6.19 18.28
CA LEU A 448 7.78 4.79 17.83
C LEU A 448 8.03 3.82 18.99
N GLY A 449 7.14 2.84 19.13
CA GLY A 449 7.19 1.83 20.18
C GLY A 449 5.98 1.89 21.10
N ASN A 450 5.97 1.00 22.09
CA ASN A 450 4.90 0.94 23.07
C ASN A 450 5.26 1.88 24.24
N ASP A 451 4.34 2.76 24.58
CA ASP A 451 4.37 3.63 25.77
C ASP A 451 5.38 4.80 25.72
N ASP A 452 5.41 5.58 26.80
CA ASP A 452 6.26 6.77 27.01
C ASP A 452 7.78 6.50 26.92
N GLU A 453 8.22 5.26 26.74
CA GLU A 453 9.61 4.88 26.49
C GLU A 453 9.92 4.74 24.98
N GLY A 454 8.94 5.03 24.11
CA GLY A 454 9.11 5.02 22.66
C GLY A 454 10.22 5.94 22.17
N THR A 455 10.84 5.55 21.05
CA THR A 455 11.87 6.34 20.36
C THR A 455 11.22 7.57 19.76
N LEU A 456 11.65 8.76 20.17
CA LEU A 456 11.21 10.03 19.58
C LEU A 456 11.69 10.10 18.12
N VAL A 457 10.74 10.29 17.20
CA VAL A 457 11.01 10.52 15.78
C VAL A 457 11.29 11.99 15.54
N GLY A 458 10.46 12.86 16.13
CA GLY A 458 10.62 14.31 16.07
C GLY A 458 9.53 15.01 16.87
N THR A 459 9.72 16.33 17.03
CA THR A 459 8.83 17.22 17.77
C THR A 459 8.51 18.43 16.90
N ILE A 460 7.23 18.76 16.78
CA ILE A 460 6.75 19.97 16.14
C ILE A 460 6.10 20.87 17.19
N GLY A 461 6.46 22.15 17.19
CA GLY A 461 5.83 23.15 18.04
C GLY A 461 4.83 24.01 17.26
N VAL A 462 3.72 24.33 17.90
CA VAL A 462 2.72 25.31 17.45
C VAL A 462 2.57 26.35 18.54
N GLU A 463 2.70 27.61 18.20
CA GLU A 463 2.65 28.74 19.13
C GLU A 463 1.64 29.77 18.64
N CYS A 464 0.77 30.19 19.55
CA CYS A 464 -0.22 31.24 19.34
C CYS A 464 -0.04 32.29 20.44
N GLU A 465 0.41 33.49 20.04
CA GLU A 465 0.64 34.60 20.95
C GLU A 465 -0.13 35.84 20.51
N TYR A 466 -0.70 36.55 21.47
CA TYR A 466 -1.33 37.84 21.25
C TYR A 466 -0.33 38.89 20.75
N ASP A 467 -0.60 39.45 19.57
CA ASP A 467 0.17 40.57 19.01
C ASP A 467 -0.42 41.92 19.43
N ALA A 468 0.26 42.58 20.38
CA ALA A 468 -0.13 43.90 20.86
C ALA A 468 -0.05 45.01 19.79
N ASP A 469 0.70 44.82 18.70
CA ASP A 469 0.80 45.80 17.62
C ASP A 469 -0.46 45.85 16.75
N THR A 470 -1.38 44.89 16.91
CA THR A 470 -2.70 44.90 16.28
C THR A 470 -3.66 45.92 16.88
N TRP A 471 -3.33 46.52 18.03
CA TRP A 471 -4.19 47.50 18.71
C TRP A 471 -4.04 48.94 18.18
N TRP A 472 -5.14 49.58 17.75
CA TRP A 472 -5.15 51.00 17.32
C TRP A 472 -5.72 51.91 18.37
N GLY A 473 -5.18 53.13 18.50
CA GLY A 473 -5.80 54.19 19.31
C GLY A 473 -5.39 54.21 20.79
N GLY A 474 -4.40 53.39 21.19
CA GLY A 474 -3.90 53.32 22.57
C GLY A 474 -4.77 52.43 23.47
N SER A 475 -4.18 51.85 24.52
CA SER A 475 -4.72 50.74 25.32
C SER A 475 -6.00 51.03 26.13
N ARG A 476 -6.61 52.21 26.00
CA ARG A 476 -7.82 52.62 26.75
C ARG A 476 -9.02 53.01 25.89
N ASP A 477 -8.80 53.53 24.68
CA ASP A 477 -9.86 54.06 23.80
C ASP A 477 -9.75 53.50 22.36
N GLY A 478 -9.08 52.35 22.22
CA GLY A 478 -8.73 51.76 20.94
C GLY A 478 -9.66 50.65 20.45
N PHE A 479 -9.36 50.14 19.26
CA PHE A 479 -9.95 48.92 18.70
C PHE A 479 -8.85 48.02 18.16
N GLN A 480 -9.13 46.72 18.16
CA GLN A 480 -8.22 45.68 17.68
C GLN A 480 -8.39 45.52 16.16
N ARG A 481 -7.29 45.45 15.40
CA ARG A 481 -7.33 44.99 14.00
C ARG A 481 -7.69 43.50 13.98
N PRO A 482 -8.17 42.98 12.84
CA PRO A 482 -8.13 41.55 12.57
C PRO A 482 -6.71 40.97 12.76
N ASP A 483 -6.60 39.65 12.84
CA ASP A 483 -5.32 38.90 12.91
C ASP A 483 -4.53 39.13 14.20
N ALA A 484 -5.24 39.27 15.33
CA ALA A 484 -4.67 39.52 16.65
C ALA A 484 -3.75 38.42 17.19
N TYR A 485 -3.96 37.19 16.75
CA TYR A 485 -3.30 35.99 17.26
C TYR A 485 -2.54 35.27 16.13
N PRO A 486 -1.34 35.75 15.76
CA PRO A 486 -0.48 35.03 14.83
C PRO A 486 -0.14 33.63 15.35
N VAL A 487 -0.13 32.66 14.43
CA VAL A 487 0.28 31.28 14.71
C VAL A 487 1.60 30.98 14.01
N ALA A 488 2.58 30.57 14.80
CA ALA A 488 3.86 30.05 14.34
C ALA A 488 3.88 28.52 14.47
N VAL A 489 4.38 27.84 13.43
CA VAL A 489 4.66 26.40 13.45
C VAL A 489 6.14 26.21 13.18
N TYR A 490 6.82 25.48 14.05
CA TYR A 490 8.27 25.28 13.99
C TYR A 490 8.65 23.83 14.28
N GLY A 491 9.76 23.39 13.69
CA GLY A 491 10.23 22.02 13.74
C GLY A 491 11.07 21.68 12.52
N ASP A 492 11.72 20.53 12.55
CA ASP A 492 12.54 20.06 11.44
C ASP A 492 11.66 19.44 10.34
N GLU A 493 12.07 19.60 9.08
CA GLU A 493 11.42 18.97 7.90
C GLU A 493 9.95 19.36 7.68
N LEU A 494 9.51 20.51 8.17
CA LEU A 494 8.19 21.05 7.90
C LEU A 494 8.05 21.63 6.49
N HIS A 495 6.85 21.49 5.92
CA HIS A 495 6.44 22.23 4.72
C HIS A 495 6.23 23.71 5.06
N GLU A 496 7.32 24.47 5.02
CA GLU A 496 7.30 25.89 5.35
C GLU A 496 6.21 26.62 4.54
N ARG A 497 5.40 27.43 5.24
CA ARG A 497 4.36 28.35 4.71
C ARG A 497 2.92 27.83 4.69
N HIS A 498 2.66 26.60 5.12
CA HIS A 498 1.29 26.07 5.23
C HIS A 498 0.69 26.14 6.64
N GLY A 499 1.32 26.89 7.56
CA GLY A 499 0.77 27.15 8.89
C GLY A 499 0.50 25.85 9.66
N ILE A 500 -0.60 25.81 10.40
CA ILE A 500 -1.06 24.67 11.21
C ILE A 500 -1.12 23.38 10.38
N TRP A 501 -1.55 23.45 9.13
CA TRP A 501 -1.71 22.28 8.26
C TRP A 501 -0.39 21.63 7.80
N SER A 502 0.75 22.25 8.10
CA SER A 502 2.07 21.63 7.92
C SER A 502 2.28 20.46 8.89
N LEU A 503 1.65 20.50 10.06
CA LEU A 503 1.75 19.48 11.11
C LEU A 503 1.17 18.12 10.69
N PRO A 504 -0.09 18.00 10.24
CA PRO A 504 -0.63 16.71 9.82
C PRO A 504 0.10 16.17 8.59
N ALA A 505 0.58 17.03 7.67
CA ALA A 505 1.42 16.58 6.56
C ALA A 505 2.72 15.92 7.04
N TRP A 506 3.41 16.57 7.98
CA TRP A 506 4.61 16.01 8.60
C TRP A 506 4.34 14.67 9.29
N LEU A 507 3.24 14.56 10.07
CA LEU A 507 2.85 13.30 10.71
C LEU A 507 2.63 12.18 9.69
N LEU A 508 1.87 12.45 8.61
CA LEU A 508 1.56 11.45 7.59
C LEU A 508 2.81 10.95 6.86
N GLU A 509 3.82 11.80 6.65
CA GLU A 509 5.09 11.45 6.01
C GLU A 509 6.02 10.62 6.92
N HIS A 510 5.98 10.86 8.23
CA HIS A 510 6.89 10.22 9.20
C HIS A 510 6.31 8.95 9.84
N ILE A 511 5.01 8.72 9.74
CA ILE A 511 4.37 7.47 10.20
C ILE A 511 4.59 6.34 9.18
N ALA A 512 5.08 5.19 9.65
CA ALA A 512 5.23 3.99 8.85
C ALA A 512 3.89 3.24 8.68
N TRP A 513 3.12 3.61 7.66
CA TRP A 513 1.79 3.03 7.39
C TRP A 513 1.84 1.56 6.90
N PRO A 514 1.06 0.64 7.50
CA PRO A 514 1.13 -0.80 7.23
C PRO A 514 0.64 -1.17 5.83
N ARG A 515 1.38 -2.02 5.11
CA ARG A 515 1.06 -2.51 3.77
C ARG A 515 -0.19 -3.40 3.73
N PHE A 516 -0.46 -4.10 4.81
CA PHE A 516 -1.54 -5.08 4.92
C PHE A 516 -2.54 -4.72 6.02
N PRO A 517 -3.81 -5.17 5.92
CA PRO A 517 -4.80 -4.93 6.95
C PRO A 517 -4.35 -5.55 8.26
N VAL A 518 -4.21 -4.72 9.30
CA VAL A 518 -4.05 -5.23 10.67
C VAL A 518 -5.44 -5.61 11.16
N LEU A 519 -5.76 -6.90 11.14
CA LEU A 519 -6.98 -7.41 11.76
C LEU A 519 -6.99 -6.94 13.22
N ALA A 520 -7.93 -6.05 13.57
CA ALA A 520 -8.17 -5.69 14.96
C ALA A 520 -8.32 -6.98 15.76
N ALA A 521 -7.54 -7.13 16.83
CA ALA A 521 -7.64 -8.29 17.70
C ALA A 521 -9.12 -8.45 18.06
N GLU A 522 -9.71 -9.61 17.73
CA GLU A 522 -11.09 -9.90 18.11
C GLU A 522 -11.20 -9.61 19.60
N THR A 523 -11.94 -8.55 19.96
CA THR A 523 -12.23 -8.24 21.35
C THR A 523 -12.96 -9.47 21.87
N GLN A 524 -12.25 -10.35 22.59
CA GLN A 524 -12.88 -11.51 23.20
C GLN A 524 -14.03 -10.96 24.02
N PRO A 525 -15.28 -11.35 23.76
CA PRO A 525 -16.38 -10.93 24.59
C PRO A 525 -16.03 -11.37 26.01
N ALA A 526 -15.94 -10.39 26.91
CA ALA A 526 -15.65 -10.64 28.31
C ALA A 526 -16.55 -11.78 28.77
N THR A 527 -15.95 -12.92 29.11
CA THR A 527 -16.65 -14.03 29.74
C THR A 527 -17.14 -13.53 31.09
N THR A 528 -18.39 -13.07 31.14
CA THR A 528 -19.14 -12.90 32.37
C THR A 528 -19.50 -14.29 32.88
N ASP A 529 -18.59 -14.90 33.63
CA ASP A 529 -18.88 -16.02 34.53
C ASP A 529 -18.36 -15.62 35.93
N ASP A 530 -19.30 -15.26 36.81
CA ASP A 530 -19.50 -15.90 38.12
C ASP A 530 -20.36 -14.99 39.02
N GLU A 531 -21.68 -15.20 38.93
CA GLU A 531 -22.63 -14.83 39.98
C GLU A 531 -22.72 -16.04 40.94
N PRO A 532 -22.33 -15.93 42.23
CA PRO A 532 -22.46 -17.05 43.16
C PRO A 532 -23.93 -17.26 43.54
N ALA A 533 -24.43 -18.47 43.32
CA ALA A 533 -25.73 -18.91 43.81
C ALA A 533 -25.68 -19.11 45.33
N ASP A 534 -26.34 -18.21 46.07
CA ASP A 534 -26.87 -18.47 47.41
C ASP A 534 -28.32 -18.98 47.28
N THR A 535 -28.53 -20.28 47.54
CA THR A 535 -29.63 -20.80 48.38
C THR A 535 -29.34 -22.24 48.83
#